data_AF-A0A8T5PP94-F1
#
_entry.id   AF-A0A8T5PP94-F1
#
_cell.length_a   1.000
_cell.length_b   1.000
_cell.length_c   1.000
_cell.angle_alpha   90.00
_cell.angle_beta   90.00
_cell.angle_gamma   90.00
#
_symmetry.space_group_name_H-M   'P 1'
#
loop_
_entity.id
_entity.type
_entity.pdbx_description
1 polymer ?
#
loop_
_entity_poly.entity_id
_entity_poly.type
_entity_poly.pdbx_seq_one_letter_code
_entity_poly.pdbx_strand_id
1 'polypeptide(L)'
;AIHLPANPTWGNQEAFASVFGSSLRMIIASVIAFAVSQFHDVWSFHFWKKKTHGRYLWLRNNLSTGVSQLIDTILFMFIAFYKINPKFTVPFIISLIIPYWLFKVGFALADTPLCYALVAWMKKE
;
A
#
# COMPACT_ATOMS: atom_id res chain seq x y z
N ALA A 1 -14.13 -4.56 23.43
CA ALA A 1 -12.89 -4.92 24.13
C ALA A 1 -12.31 -3.72 24.91
N ILE A 2 -11.96 -2.60 24.27
CA ILE A 2 -11.37 -1.43 24.97
C ILE A 2 -12.36 -0.73 25.93
N HIS A 3 -13.66 -0.75 25.62
CA HIS A 3 -14.72 -0.16 26.47
C HIS A 3 -15.26 -1.08 27.57
N LEU A 4 -14.79 -2.32 27.66
CA LEU A 4 -15.20 -3.20 28.76
C LEU A 4 -14.38 -2.88 30.01
N PRO A 5 -14.96 -2.96 31.22
CA PRO A 5 -14.23 -2.70 32.45
C PRO A 5 -13.03 -3.64 32.52
N ALA A 6 -11.84 -3.05 32.71
CA ALA A 6 -10.61 -3.79 32.84
C ALA A 6 -10.63 -4.58 34.16
N ASN A 7 -10.03 -5.77 34.14
CA ASN A 7 -9.87 -6.54 35.37
C ASN A 7 -8.99 -5.73 36.36
N PRO A 8 -9.40 -5.54 37.63
CA PRO A 8 -8.64 -4.76 38.62
C PRO A 8 -7.20 -5.23 38.87
N THR A 9 -6.88 -6.48 38.55
CA THR A 9 -5.51 -7.05 38.66
C THR A 9 -4.63 -6.78 37.44
N TRP A 10 -5.18 -6.21 36.36
CA TRP A 10 -4.48 -5.95 35.11
C TRP A 10 -3.94 -4.51 35.06
N GLY A 11 -2.65 -4.33 35.39
CA GLY A 11 -1.99 -3.02 35.40
C GLY A 11 -1.64 -2.42 34.03
N ASN A 12 -1.78 -3.17 32.94
CA ASN A 12 -1.33 -2.76 31.60
C ASN A 12 -2.48 -2.32 30.66
N GLN A 13 -3.61 -1.88 31.21
CA GLN A 13 -4.77 -1.48 30.42
C GLN A 13 -4.49 -0.29 29.48
N GLU A 14 -3.65 0.64 29.91
CA GLU A 14 -3.28 1.83 29.13
C GLU A 14 -2.43 1.48 27.89
N ALA A 15 -1.46 0.58 28.04
CA ALA A 15 -0.67 0.05 26.93
C ALA A 15 -1.55 -0.75 25.95
N PHE A 16 -2.48 -1.55 26.48
CA PHE A 16 -3.45 -2.30 25.66
C PHE A 16 -4.34 -1.36 24.83
N ALA A 17 -4.88 -0.32 25.44
CA ALA A 17 -5.72 0.67 24.75
C ALA A 17 -4.93 1.46 23.69
N SER A 18 -3.67 1.83 23.96
CA SER A 18 -2.80 2.54 23.02
C SER A 18 -2.48 1.71 21.78
N VAL A 19 -2.09 0.44 21.98
CA VAL A 19 -1.76 -0.47 20.87
C VAL A 19 -3.02 -0.78 20.06
N PHE A 20 -4.10 -1.27 20.69
CA PHE A 20 -5.31 -1.66 19.95
C PHE A 20 -6.03 -0.46 19.30
N GLY A 21 -6.01 0.72 19.92
CA GLY A 21 -6.56 1.94 19.33
C GLY A 21 -5.81 2.35 18.07
N SER A 22 -4.48 2.26 18.09
CA SER A 22 -3.65 2.56 16.92
C SER A 22 -3.76 1.47 15.84
N SER A 23 -3.81 0.19 16.24
CA SER A 23 -3.94 -0.94 15.32
C SER A 23 -5.26 -0.91 14.55
N LEU A 24 -6.39 -0.62 15.19
CA LEU A 24 -7.68 -0.55 14.49
C LEU A 24 -7.68 0.53 13.40
N ARG A 25 -7.11 1.69 13.71
CA ARG A 25 -6.94 2.78 12.74
C ARG A 25 -6.06 2.35 11.56
N MET A 26 -4.95 1.67 11.83
CA MET A 26 -4.06 1.15 10.77
C MET A 26 -4.78 0.14 9.88
N ILE A 27 -5.60 -0.76 10.45
CA ILE A 27 -6.39 -1.74 9.68
C ILE A 27 -7.36 -1.02 8.73
N ILE A 28 -8.11 -0.04 9.25
CA ILE A 28 -9.06 0.74 8.43
C ILE A 28 -8.32 1.49 7.33
N ALA A 29 -7.17 2.11 7.64
CA ALA A 29 -6.33 2.78 6.67
C ALA A 29 -5.89 1.83 5.55
N SER A 30 -5.40 0.64 5.89
CA SER A 30 -4.98 -0.38 4.92
C SER A 30 -6.13 -0.82 4.01
N VAL A 31 -7.32 -1.07 4.56
CA VAL A 31 -8.47 -1.51 3.75
C VAL A 31 -8.89 -0.43 2.75
N ILE A 32 -8.93 0.83 3.17
CA ILE A 32 -9.29 1.95 2.29
C ILE A 32 -8.22 2.16 1.21
N ALA A 33 -6.95 2.22 1.61
CA ALA A 33 -5.83 2.40 0.69
C ALA A 33 -5.77 1.26 -0.34
N PHE A 34 -5.95 0.02 0.11
CA PHE A 34 -6.00 -1.15 -0.75
C PHE A 34 -7.18 -1.08 -1.72
N ALA A 35 -8.40 -0.82 -1.25
CA ALA A 35 -9.56 -0.76 -2.13
C ALA A 35 -9.38 0.27 -3.26
N VAL A 36 -8.98 1.49 -2.91
CA VAL A 36 -8.81 2.57 -3.89
C VAL A 36 -7.65 2.29 -4.84
N SER A 37 -6.52 1.79 -4.34
CA SER A 37 -5.36 1.48 -5.19
C SER A 37 -5.65 0.32 -6.14
N GLN A 38 -6.36 -0.73 -5.71
CA GLN A 38 -6.73 -1.85 -6.57
C GLN A 38 -7.70 -1.43 -7.67
N PHE A 39 -8.70 -0.61 -7.36
CA PHE A 39 -9.60 -0.06 -8.39
C PHE A 39 -8.84 0.73 -9.44
N HIS A 40 -7.90 1.58 -9.01
CA HIS A 40 -7.04 2.33 -9.91
C HIS A 40 -6.14 1.42 -10.75
N ASP A 41 -5.62 0.34 -10.16
CA ASP A 41 -4.73 -0.60 -10.84
C ASP A 41 -5.44 -1.31 -12.00
N VAL A 42 -6.62 -1.87 -11.74
CA VAL A 42 -7.41 -2.54 -12.78
C VAL A 42 -7.76 -1.56 -13.90
N TRP A 43 -8.22 -0.35 -13.55
CA TRP A 43 -8.55 0.68 -14.54
C TRP A 43 -7.34 1.08 -15.39
N SER A 44 -6.20 1.33 -14.74
CA SER A 44 -4.95 1.72 -15.39
C SER A 44 -4.43 0.61 -16.30
N PHE A 45 -4.47 -0.64 -15.84
CA PHE A 45 -4.07 -1.79 -16.64
C PHE A 45 -4.88 -1.89 -17.95
N HIS A 46 -6.20 -1.73 -17.87
CA HIS A 46 -7.07 -1.73 -19.05
C HIS A 46 -6.83 -0.52 -19.96
N PHE A 47 -6.63 0.67 -19.38
CA PHE A 47 -6.29 1.88 -20.11
C PHE A 47 -5.00 1.71 -20.93
N TRP A 48 -3.93 1.22 -20.30
CA TRP A 48 -2.65 0.97 -20.97
C TRP A 48 -2.74 -0.17 -21.98
N LYS A 49 -3.53 -1.21 -21.72
CA LYS A 49 -3.79 -2.29 -22.70
C LYS A 49 -4.43 -1.74 -23.98
N LYS A 50 -5.43 -0.86 -23.86
CA LYS A 50 -6.10 -0.23 -25.01
C LYS A 50 -5.13 0.70 -25.78
N LYS A 51 -4.35 1.49 -25.05
CA LYS A 51 -3.41 2.46 -25.65
C LYS A 51 -2.22 1.80 -26.35
N THR A 52 -1.70 0.69 -25.80
CA THR A 52 -0.52 -0.01 -26.32
C THR A 52 -0.85 -1.12 -27.32
N HIS A 53 -2.12 -1.30 -27.69
CA HIS A 53 -2.58 -2.38 -28.58
C HIS A 53 -2.08 -3.78 -28.17
N GLY A 54 -1.86 -3.98 -26.86
CA GLY A 54 -1.37 -5.24 -26.30
C GLY A 54 0.12 -5.55 -26.50
N ARG A 55 0.94 -4.67 -27.10
CA ARG A 55 2.34 -4.98 -27.44
C ARG A 55 3.33 -4.98 -26.26
N TYR A 56 3.09 -4.20 -25.20
CA TYR A 56 4.05 -4.03 -24.09
C TYR A 56 3.47 -4.44 -22.74
N LEU A 57 3.58 -5.73 -22.41
CA LEU A 57 3.08 -6.31 -21.17
C LEU A 57 3.85 -5.78 -19.94
N TRP A 58 5.18 -5.62 -20.05
CA TRP A 58 6.01 -5.00 -19.01
C TRP A 58 5.59 -3.56 -18.71
N LEU A 59 5.34 -2.76 -19.76
CA LEU A 59 5.07 -1.34 -19.62
C LEU A 59 3.75 -1.10 -18.88
N ARG A 60 2.69 -1.84 -19.26
CA ARG A 60 1.40 -1.72 -18.57
C ARG A 60 1.46 -2.25 -17.13
N ASN A 61 2.25 -3.29 -16.86
CA ASN A 61 2.37 -3.85 -15.50
C ASN A 61 3.06 -2.86 -14.58
N ASN A 62 4.28 -2.43 -14.92
CA ASN A 62 5.06 -1.53 -14.07
C ASN A 62 4.40 -0.17 -13.88
N LEU A 63 3.83 0.39 -14.94
CA LEU A 63 3.26 1.73 -14.88
C LEU A 63 1.92 1.73 -14.12
N SER A 64 1.12 0.67 -14.27
CA SER A 64 -0.08 0.48 -13.44
C SER A 64 0.28 0.27 -11.98
N THR A 65 1.15 -0.71 -11.68
CA THR A 65 1.57 -1.00 -10.31
C THR A 65 2.25 0.19 -9.64
N GLY A 66 3.10 0.93 -10.37
CA GLY A 66 3.80 2.08 -9.82
C GLY A 66 2.87 3.21 -9.38
N VAL A 67 1.85 3.54 -10.19
CA VAL A 67 0.89 4.60 -9.84
C VAL A 67 -0.07 4.12 -8.75
N SER A 68 -0.54 2.87 -8.83
CA SER A 68 -1.43 2.29 -7.82
C SER A 68 -0.75 2.21 -6.46
N GLN A 69 0.54 1.87 -6.43
CA GLN A 69 1.32 1.85 -5.18
C GLN A 69 1.64 3.25 -4.65
N LEU A 70 1.72 4.26 -5.50
CA LEU A 70 1.80 5.65 -5.04
C LEU A 70 0.50 6.04 -4.31
N ILE A 71 -0.65 5.74 -4.91
CA ILE A 71 -1.97 6.00 -4.33
C ILE A 71 -2.14 5.26 -3.01
N ASP A 72 -1.81 3.97 -2.97
CA ASP A 72 -1.82 3.15 -1.73
C ASP A 72 -0.98 3.80 -0.63
N THR A 73 0.28 4.14 -0.94
CA THR A 73 1.21 4.67 0.05
C THR A 73 0.77 6.04 0.55
N ILE A 74 0.26 6.92 -0.32
CA ILE A 74 -0.28 8.22 0.08
C ILE A 74 -1.49 8.02 0.99
N LEU A 75 -2.50 7.25 0.55
CA LEU A 75 -3.73 7.05 1.32
C LEU A 75 -3.44 6.39 2.67
N PHE A 76 -2.61 5.35 2.69
CA PHE A 76 -2.21 4.69 3.91
C PHE A 76 -1.48 5.65 4.85
N MET A 77 -0.46 6.37 4.37
CA MET A 77 0.34 7.26 5.21
C MET A 77 -0.49 8.41 5.79
N PHE A 78 -1.40 8.99 5.01
CA PHE A 78 -2.30 10.02 5.50
C PHE A 78 -3.36 9.45 6.46
N ILE A 79 -4.07 8.38 6.13
CA ILE A 79 -5.15 7.87 6.99
C ILE A 79 -4.58 7.25 8.27
N ALA A 80 -3.47 6.51 8.18
CA ALA A 80 -2.85 5.87 9.34
C ALA A 80 -2.16 6.90 10.25
N PHE A 81 -1.30 7.79 9.73
CA PHE A 81 -0.41 8.59 10.59
C PHE A 81 -0.83 10.05 10.80
N TYR A 82 -1.76 10.59 9.99
CA TYR A 82 -2.14 12.00 10.12
C TYR A 82 -2.72 12.31 11.51
N LYS A 83 -2.13 13.26 12.24
CA LYS A 83 -2.56 13.65 13.60
C LYS A 83 -2.53 12.54 14.66
N ILE A 84 -1.82 11.41 14.45
CA ILE A 84 -1.58 10.43 15.54
C ILE A 84 -0.67 11.04 16.63
N ASN A 85 0.32 11.82 16.24
CA ASN A 85 1.20 12.55 17.14
C ASN A 85 1.51 13.94 16.57
N PRO A 86 1.80 14.94 17.42
CA PRO A 86 2.22 16.28 16.96
C PRO A 86 3.52 16.27 16.14
N LYS A 87 4.29 15.16 16.18
CA LYS A 87 5.49 14.95 15.36
C LYS A 87 5.19 14.51 13.92
N PHE A 88 4.00 13.96 13.64
CA PHE A 88 3.59 13.54 12.29
C PHE A 88 2.99 14.73 11.51
N THR A 89 3.82 15.72 11.22
CA THR A 89 3.44 16.88 10.39
C THR A 89 3.35 16.45 8.93
N VAL A 90 2.49 17.11 8.13
CA VAL A 90 2.33 16.84 6.69
C VAL A 90 3.66 16.77 5.92
N PRO A 91 4.65 17.67 6.14
CA PRO A 91 5.94 17.58 5.45
C PRO A 91 6.73 16.32 5.79
N PHE A 92 6.66 15.85 7.04
CA PHE A 92 7.32 14.63 7.47
C PHE A 92 6.69 13.40 6.80
N ILE A 93 5.36 13.35 6.72
CA ILE A 93 4.65 12.27 6.02
C ILE A 93 5.05 12.23 4.53
N ILE A 94 5.11 13.40 3.87
CA ILE A 94 5.53 13.48 2.47
C ILE A 94 6.98 13.02 2.29
N SER A 95 7.89 13.36 3.21
CA SER A 95 9.27 12.89 3.16
C SER A 95 9.42 11.37 3.30
N LEU A 96 8.45 10.69 3.90
CA LEU A 96 8.41 9.23 3.98
C LEU A 96 7.80 8.61 2.73
N ILE A 97 6.77 9.22 2.14
CA ILE A 97 6.08 8.65 0.97
C ILE A 97 7.05 8.38 -0.18
N ILE A 98 7.96 9.30 -0.48
CA ILE A 98 8.91 9.19 -1.60
C ILE A 98 9.83 7.96 -1.47
N PRO A 99 10.61 7.77 -0.39
CA PRO A 99 11.48 6.61 -0.25
C PRO A 99 10.71 5.28 -0.21
N TYR A 100 9.55 5.23 0.47
CA TYR A 100 8.72 4.02 0.49
C TYR A 100 8.18 3.67 -0.90
N TRP A 101 7.74 4.68 -1.65
CA TRP A 101 7.25 4.50 -3.01
C TRP A 101 8.36 4.06 -3.97
N LEU A 102 9.52 4.73 -3.94
CA LEU A 102 10.68 4.36 -4.77
C LEU A 102 11.13 2.92 -4.50
N PHE A 103 11.14 2.50 -3.24
CA PHE A 103 11.44 1.13 -2.86
C PHE A 103 10.44 0.15 -3.48
N LYS A 104 9.13 0.39 -3.33
CA LYS A 104 8.07 -0.45 -3.94
C LYS A 104 8.19 -0.52 -5.48
N VAL A 105 8.46 0.60 -6.14
CA VAL A 105 8.64 0.64 -7.61
C VAL A 105 9.90 -0.10 -8.04
N GLY A 106 11.00 0.05 -7.30
CA GLY A 106 12.25 -0.69 -7.56
C GLY A 106 12.04 -2.21 -7.49
N PHE A 107 11.27 -2.69 -6.51
CA PHE A 107 10.87 -4.09 -6.42
C PHE A 107 10.01 -4.53 -7.61
N ALA A 108 8.98 -3.74 -7.98
CA ALA A 108 8.14 -4.07 -9.14
C ALA A 108 8.93 -4.17 -10.45
N LEU A 109 9.94 -3.30 -10.63
CA LEU A 109 10.84 -3.37 -11.77
C LEU A 109 11.73 -4.61 -11.74
N ALA A 110 12.21 -5.03 -10.57
CA ALA A 110 12.99 -6.25 -10.38
C ALA A 110 12.16 -7.52 -10.61
N ASP A 111 10.86 -7.50 -10.30
CA ASP A 111 9.94 -8.61 -10.53
C ASP A 111 9.61 -8.80 -12.03
N THR A 112 9.68 -7.72 -12.81
CA THR A 112 9.35 -7.73 -14.24
C THR A 112 10.18 -8.73 -15.08
N PRO A 113 11.53 -8.76 -15.02
CA PRO A 113 12.31 -9.75 -15.74
C PRO A 113 11.99 -11.19 -15.29
N LEU A 114 11.69 -11.41 -14.01
CA LEU A 114 11.24 -12.72 -13.49
C LEU A 114 9.91 -13.13 -14.11
N CYS A 115 8.94 -12.22 -14.22
CA CYS A 115 7.67 -12.51 -14.90
C CYS A 115 7.88 -12.92 -16.36
N TYR A 116 8.78 -12.25 -17.09
CA TYR A 116 9.08 -12.63 -18.47
C TYR A 116 9.75 -14.01 -18.57
N ALA A 117 10.67 -14.32 -17.65
CA ALA A 117 11.31 -15.63 -17.58
C ALA A 117 10.29 -16.76 -17.32
N LEU A 118 9.35 -16.54 -16.39
CA LEU A 118 8.29 -17.51 -16.09
C LEU A 118 7.32 -17.71 -17.26
N VAL A 119 6.90 -16.64 -17.94
CA VAL A 119 6.04 -16.75 -19.12
C VAL A 119 6.74 -17.48 -20.26
N ALA A 120 8.05 -17.26 -20.44
CA ALA A 120 8.85 -17.97 -21.43
C ALA A 120 8.99 -19.47 -21.09
N TRP A 121 9.11 -19.81 -19.81
CA TRP A 121 9.15 -21.20 -19.33
C TRP A 121 7.82 -21.91 -19.58
N MET A 122 6.68 -21.31 -19.19
CA MET A 122 5.36 -21.93 -19.40
C MET A 122 4.94 -22.06 -20.87
N LYS A 123 5.49 -21.24 -21.78
CA LYS A 123 5.25 -21.38 -23.22
C LYS A 123 6.07 -22.52 -23.87
N LYS A 124 7.04 -23.07 -23.13
CA LYS A 124 7.97 -24.09 -23.60
C LYS A 124 7.50 -25.51 -23.27
N GLU A 125 6.55 -25.65 -22.34
CA GLU A 125 5.72 -26.84 -22.13
C GLU A 125 4.47 -26.79 -23.01
#